data_AF-A0A928JL46-F1
#
_entry.id   AF-A0A928JL46-F1
#
_cell.length_a   1.000
_cell.length_b   1.000
_cell.length_c   1.000
_cell.angle_alpha   90.00
_cell.angle_beta   90.00
_cell.angle_gamma   90.00
#
_symmetry.space_group_name_H-M   'P 1'
#
loop_
_entity.id
_entity.type
_entity.pdbx_description
1 polymer ?
#
loop_
_entity_poly.entity_id
_entity_poly.type
_entity_poly.pdbx_seq_one_letter_code
_entity_poly.pdbx_strand_id
1 'polypeptide(L)'
;MSFQDTLQDLVNKDYDELLGFAKIAIGELYPACKAVDEDNGGVFMMTSIILSAIAADGKLTAIEKKFLMELLDLDEDKLNSFIGMYDGRMAELTDKFADALTAEMKAHVVMLVATIAACDETISREETAFLAKILE
;
A
#
# COMPACT_ATOMS: atom_id res chain seq x y z
N MET A 1 3.81 -3.08 -17.79
CA MET A 1 2.38 -2.78 -17.61
C MET A 1 2.31 -1.53 -16.76
N SER A 2 1.55 -0.52 -17.17
CA SER A 2 1.48 0.74 -16.41
C SER A 2 0.49 0.60 -15.25
N PHE A 3 0.59 1.48 -14.24
CA PHE A 3 -0.38 1.54 -13.15
C PHE A 3 -1.82 1.75 -13.67
N GLN A 4 -1.99 2.58 -14.72
CA GLN A 4 -3.31 2.81 -15.32
C GLN A 4 -3.88 1.55 -15.97
N ASP A 5 -3.06 0.75 -16.64
CA ASP A 5 -3.50 -0.53 -17.21
C ASP A 5 -3.93 -1.49 -16.09
N THR A 6 -3.12 -1.61 -15.04
CA THR A 6 -3.43 -2.47 -13.88
C THR A 6 -4.71 -2.03 -13.17
N LEU A 7 -4.92 -0.73 -12.97
CA LEU A 7 -6.14 -0.22 -12.37
C LEU A 7 -7.37 -0.53 -13.22
N GLN A 8 -7.29 -0.32 -14.54
CA GLN A 8 -8.41 -0.61 -15.46
C GLN A 8 -8.82 -2.08 -15.43
N ASP A 9 -7.86 -2.99 -15.25
CA ASP A 9 -8.13 -4.42 -15.11
C ASP A 9 -8.83 -4.76 -13.77
N LEU A 10 -8.66 -3.91 -12.74
CA LEU A 10 -9.13 -4.15 -11.38
C LEU A 10 -10.47 -3.47 -11.05
N VAL A 11 -10.82 -2.33 -11.65
CA VAL A 11 -12.05 -1.56 -11.31
C VAL A 11 -13.36 -2.33 -11.50
N ASN A 12 -13.36 -3.43 -12.25
CA ASN A 12 -14.55 -4.29 -12.44
C ASN A 12 -14.52 -5.56 -11.58
N LYS A 13 -13.53 -5.71 -10.70
CA LYS A 13 -13.37 -6.87 -9.82
C LYS A 13 -14.20 -6.72 -8.57
N ASP A 14 -14.69 -7.84 -8.06
CA ASP A 14 -15.36 -7.82 -6.77
C ASP A 14 -14.37 -7.68 -5.61
N TYR A 15 -14.90 -7.36 -4.43
CA TYR A 15 -14.09 -7.09 -3.24
C TYR A 15 -13.21 -8.27 -2.84
N ASP A 16 -13.70 -9.50 -2.97
CA ASP A 16 -12.96 -10.72 -2.59
C ASP A 16 -11.82 -10.99 -3.57
N GLU A 17 -12.03 -10.75 -4.88
CA GLU A 17 -10.99 -10.78 -5.90
C GLU A 17 -9.90 -9.73 -5.61
N LEU A 18 -10.28 -8.49 -5.31
CA LEU A 18 -9.35 -7.40 -4.98
C LEU A 18 -8.52 -7.74 -3.73
N LEU A 19 -9.16 -8.25 -2.68
CA LEU A 19 -8.49 -8.68 -1.46
C LEU A 19 -7.53 -9.85 -1.73
N GLY A 20 -7.91 -10.77 -2.62
CA GLY A 20 -7.08 -11.88 -3.06
C GLY A 20 -5.79 -11.41 -3.75
N PHE A 21 -5.90 -10.48 -4.69
CA PHE A 21 -4.74 -9.88 -5.36
C PHE A 21 -3.83 -9.13 -4.38
N ALA A 22 -4.41 -8.34 -3.48
CA ALA A 22 -3.68 -7.62 -2.45
C ALA A 22 -2.92 -8.57 -1.51
N LYS A 23 -3.53 -9.69 -1.09
CA LYS A 23 -2.88 -10.70 -0.24
C LYS A 23 -1.68 -11.37 -0.93
N ILE A 24 -1.78 -11.64 -2.23
CA ILE A 24 -0.66 -12.17 -3.01
C ILE A 24 0.48 -11.14 -3.03
N ALA A 25 0.17 -9.88 -3.35
CA ALA A 25 1.17 -8.81 -3.38
C ALA A 25 1.86 -8.61 -2.02
N ILE A 26 1.09 -8.66 -0.92
CA ILE A 26 1.67 -8.61 0.44
C ILE A 26 2.58 -9.79 0.71
N GLY A 27 2.20 -11.01 0.32
CA GLY A 27 3.03 -12.20 0.51
C GLY A 27 4.44 -12.04 -0.07
N GLU A 28 4.55 -11.41 -1.23
CA GLU A 28 5.83 -11.16 -1.91
C GLU A 28 6.61 -9.97 -1.32
N LEU A 29 5.91 -8.96 -0.81
CA LEU A 29 6.53 -7.78 -0.18
C LEU A 29 6.92 -8.01 1.29
N TYR A 30 6.27 -8.94 1.97
CA TYR A 30 6.42 -9.17 3.41
C TYR A 30 7.86 -9.49 3.84
N PRO A 31 8.63 -10.34 3.13
CA PRO A 31 10.02 -10.60 3.50
C PRO A 31 10.91 -9.35 3.46
N ALA A 32 10.71 -8.49 2.45
CA ALA A 32 11.44 -7.24 2.32
C ALA A 32 11.04 -6.24 3.41
N CYS A 33 9.74 -6.13 3.69
CA CYS A 33 9.24 -5.27 4.76
C CYS A 33 9.77 -5.71 6.14
N LYS A 34 9.76 -7.01 6.42
CA LYS A 34 10.26 -7.57 7.67
C LYS A 34 11.77 -7.35 7.87
N ALA A 35 12.55 -7.34 6.80
CA ALA A 35 14.00 -7.08 6.89
C ALA A 35 14.32 -5.63 7.30
N VAL A 36 13.41 -4.69 7.04
CA VAL A 36 13.57 -3.27 7.39
C VAL A 36 12.87 -2.91 8.71
N ASP A 37 11.77 -3.60 9.02
CA ASP A 37 10.92 -3.38 10.18
C ASP A 37 10.82 -4.68 11.02
N GLU A 38 11.96 -5.14 11.50
CA GLU A 38 12.05 -6.39 12.26
C GLU A 38 11.23 -6.32 13.56
N ASP A 39 11.27 -5.17 14.24
CA ASP A 39 10.61 -4.94 15.53
C ASP A 39 9.08 -5.04 15.47
N ASN A 40 8.45 -4.69 14.32
CA ASN A 40 7.01 -4.83 14.10
C ASN A 40 6.67 -5.97 13.12
N GLY A 41 7.65 -6.82 12.81
CA GLY A 41 7.47 -7.98 11.92
C GLY A 41 7.21 -7.63 10.46
N GLY A 42 7.47 -6.39 10.03
CA GLY A 42 7.22 -5.89 8.68
C GLY A 42 5.85 -5.25 8.48
N VAL A 43 4.96 -5.33 9.47
CA VAL A 43 3.59 -4.82 9.36
C VAL A 43 3.56 -3.30 9.34
N PHE A 44 4.41 -2.65 10.13
CA PHE A 44 4.47 -1.20 10.18
C PHE A 44 5.04 -0.65 8.87
N MET A 45 6.09 -1.28 8.32
CA MET A 45 6.60 -0.92 6.99
C MET A 45 5.57 -1.14 5.88
N MET A 46 4.87 -2.28 5.89
CA MET A 46 3.80 -2.56 4.90
C MET A 46 2.70 -1.50 4.96
N THR A 47 2.22 -1.20 6.16
CA THR A 47 1.22 -0.15 6.38
C THR A 47 1.73 1.20 5.88
N SER A 48 2.99 1.53 6.13
CA SER A 48 3.60 2.79 5.71
C SER A 48 3.70 2.92 4.20
N ILE A 49 4.05 1.86 3.47
CA ILE A 49 4.06 1.85 2.00
C ILE A 49 2.66 2.15 1.47
N ILE A 50 1.65 1.47 2.03
CA ILE A 50 0.27 1.65 1.61
C ILE A 50 -0.17 3.09 1.90
N LEU A 51 0.02 3.59 3.14
CA LEU A 51 -0.34 4.96 3.52
C LEU A 51 0.39 6.00 2.67
N SER A 52 1.65 5.77 2.31
CA SER A 52 2.39 6.67 1.41
C SER A 52 1.76 6.73 0.02
N ALA A 53 1.09 5.66 -0.39
CA ALA A 53 0.52 5.50 -1.72
C ALA A 53 -0.95 5.89 -1.85
N ILE A 54 -1.77 5.69 -0.81
CA ILE A 54 -3.23 5.94 -0.84
C ILE A 54 -3.66 7.05 0.14
N ALA A 55 -2.83 7.38 1.13
CA ALA A 55 -3.13 8.40 2.14
C ALA A 55 -2.07 9.50 2.12
N ALA A 56 -1.60 9.87 0.92
CA ALA A 56 -0.60 10.92 0.75
C ALA A 56 -1.08 12.29 1.27
N ASP A 57 -2.40 12.51 1.31
CA ASP A 57 -3.04 13.69 1.93
C ASP A 57 -3.33 13.51 3.45
N GLY A 58 -2.93 12.37 4.00
CA GLY A 58 -3.13 11.98 5.40
C GLY A 58 -4.52 11.44 5.73
N LYS A 59 -5.35 11.12 4.73
CA LYS A 59 -6.71 10.61 4.94
C LYS A 59 -6.89 9.26 4.27
N LEU A 60 -7.66 8.41 4.95
CA LEU A 60 -8.20 7.17 4.40
C LEU A 60 -9.72 7.24 4.45
N THR A 61 -10.37 6.78 3.39
CA THR A 61 -11.82 6.59 3.40
C THR A 61 -12.21 5.40 4.28
N ALA A 62 -13.50 5.28 4.60
CA ALA A 62 -13.99 4.19 5.44
C ALA A 62 -13.78 2.82 4.77
N ILE A 63 -13.84 2.77 3.44
CA ILE A 63 -13.65 1.52 2.69
C ILE A 63 -12.18 1.11 2.64
N GLU A 64 -11.25 2.05 2.43
CA GLU A 64 -9.81 1.79 2.47
C GLU A 64 -9.35 1.33 3.85
N LYS A 65 -9.85 1.96 4.92
CA LYS A 65 -9.58 1.51 6.29
C LYS A 65 -10.04 0.08 6.52
N LYS A 66 -11.26 -0.25 6.11
CA LYS A 66 -11.80 -1.61 6.23
C LYS A 66 -10.96 -2.61 5.44
N PHE A 67 -10.60 -2.26 4.20
CA PHE A 67 -9.76 -3.10 3.34
C PHE A 67 -8.40 -3.37 3.98
N LEU A 68 -7.74 -2.32 4.49
CA LEU A 68 -6.45 -2.41 5.19
C LEU A 68 -6.52 -3.30 6.43
N MET A 69 -7.57 -3.13 7.25
CA MET A 69 -7.80 -3.95 8.44
C MET A 69 -7.93 -5.43 8.09
N GLU A 70 -8.70 -5.77 7.06
CA GLU A 70 -8.89 -7.15 6.60
C GLU A 70 -7.66 -7.74 5.91
N LEU A 71 -6.90 -6.89 5.22
CA LEU A 71 -5.71 -7.28 4.50
C LEU A 71 -4.53 -7.60 5.42
N LEU A 72 -4.34 -6.77 6.46
CA LEU A 72 -3.22 -6.87 7.41
C LEU A 72 -3.60 -7.59 8.71
N ASP A 73 -4.85 -8.03 8.85
CA ASP A 73 -5.41 -8.61 10.08
C ASP A 73 -5.18 -7.68 11.30
N LEU A 74 -5.60 -6.42 11.14
CA LEU A 74 -5.46 -5.36 12.13
C LEU A 74 -6.82 -4.93 12.68
N ASP A 75 -6.86 -4.63 13.97
CA ASP A 75 -7.96 -3.87 14.54
C ASP A 75 -7.81 -2.37 14.26
N GLU A 76 -8.89 -1.62 14.48
CA GLU A 76 -8.96 -0.19 14.19
C GLU A 76 -7.98 0.62 15.05
N ASP A 77 -7.80 0.24 16.32
CA ASP A 77 -6.90 0.92 17.25
C ASP A 77 -5.44 0.81 16.80
N LYS A 78 -5.03 -0.38 16.35
CA LYS A 78 -3.69 -0.64 15.84
C LYS A 78 -3.45 0.06 14.50
N LEU A 79 -4.44 0.06 13.60
CA LEU A 79 -4.36 0.83 12.35
C LEU A 79 -4.20 2.34 12.64
N ASN A 80 -5.01 2.89 13.54
CA ASN A 80 -4.91 4.29 13.93
C ASN A 80 -3.57 4.60 14.61
N SER A 81 -3.02 3.67 15.40
CA SER A 81 -1.68 3.80 15.96
C SER A 81 -0.60 3.91 14.87
N PHE A 82 -0.68 3.08 13.82
CA PHE A 82 0.27 3.15 12.71
C PHE A 82 0.12 4.43 11.89
N ILE A 83 -1.11 4.89 11.64
CA ILE A 83 -1.38 6.18 10.99
C ILE A 83 -0.80 7.33 11.83
N GLY A 84 -0.98 7.29 13.17
CA GLY A 84 -0.44 8.32 14.06
C GLY A 84 1.09 8.34 14.13
N MET A 85 1.74 7.22 13.84
CA MET A 85 3.21 7.11 13.75
C MET A 85 3.75 7.47 12.36
N TYR A 86 2.89 7.60 11.35
CA TYR A 86 3.26 8.01 10.00
C TYR A 86 3.56 9.52 10.00
N ASP A 87 4.82 9.88 10.28
CA ASP A 87 5.33 11.25 10.32
C ASP A 87 6.40 11.51 9.22
N GLY A 88 6.99 12.71 9.22
CA GLY A 88 8.01 13.10 8.22
C GLY A 88 9.27 12.22 8.21
N ARG A 89 9.57 11.49 9.28
CA ARG A 89 10.68 10.52 9.33
C ARG A 89 10.32 9.22 8.60
N MET A 90 9.04 8.88 8.54
CA MET A 90 8.55 7.73 7.79
C MET A 90 8.57 7.96 6.28
N ALA A 91 8.33 9.19 5.82
CA ALA A 91 8.52 9.52 4.40
C ALA A 91 9.94 9.19 3.92
N GLU A 92 10.97 9.50 4.71
CA GLU A 92 12.37 9.15 4.38
C GLU A 92 12.64 7.64 4.40
N LEU A 93 11.99 6.89 5.29
CA LEU A 93 12.13 5.43 5.36
C LEU A 93 11.41 4.74 4.21
N THR A 94 10.19 5.19 3.86
CA THR A 94 9.48 4.73 2.67
C THR A 94 10.28 5.03 1.41
N ASP A 95 10.87 6.21 1.31
CA ASP A 95 11.73 6.57 0.17
C ASP A 95 12.92 5.63 0.02
N LYS A 96 13.65 5.37 1.11
CA LYS A 96 14.78 4.41 1.09
C LYS A 96 14.34 2.99 0.77
N PHE A 97 13.17 2.59 1.27
CA PHE A 97 12.60 1.28 0.95
C PHE A 97 12.24 1.19 -0.52
N ALA A 98 11.58 2.21 -1.08
CA ALA A 98 11.21 2.30 -2.49
C ALA A 98 12.44 2.21 -3.41
N ASP A 99 13.54 2.87 -3.03
CA ASP A 99 14.82 2.79 -3.74
C ASP A 99 15.45 1.38 -3.69
N ALA A 100 15.17 0.62 -2.63
CA ALA A 100 15.68 -0.74 -2.45
C ALA A 100 14.83 -1.82 -3.12
N LEU A 101 13.64 -1.48 -3.63
CA LEU A 101 12.75 -2.44 -4.27
C LEU A 101 13.29 -2.91 -5.63
N THR A 102 13.24 -4.23 -5.85
CA THR A 102 13.45 -4.80 -7.18
C THR A 102 12.29 -4.44 -8.11
N ALA A 103 12.49 -4.54 -9.43
CA ALA A 103 11.43 -4.29 -10.40
C ALA A 103 10.18 -5.20 -10.18
N GLU A 104 10.40 -6.43 -9.73
CA GLU A 104 9.31 -7.36 -9.38
C GLU A 104 8.55 -6.90 -8.14
N MET A 105 9.25 -6.50 -7.07
CA MET A 105 8.61 -5.93 -5.87
C MET A 105 7.86 -4.63 -6.18
N LYS A 106 8.42 -3.76 -7.02
CA LYS A 106 7.74 -2.55 -7.49
C LYS A 106 6.41 -2.90 -8.19
N ALA A 107 6.37 -3.96 -9.00
CA ALA A 107 5.13 -4.43 -9.61
C ALA A 107 4.10 -4.92 -8.58
N HIS A 108 4.54 -5.55 -7.49
CA HIS A 108 3.66 -5.92 -6.39
C HIS A 108 3.15 -4.71 -5.61
N VAL A 109 3.97 -3.67 -5.40
CA VAL A 109 3.49 -2.41 -4.81
C VAL A 109 2.44 -1.75 -5.70
N VAL A 110 2.68 -1.71 -7.02
CA VAL A 110 1.72 -1.17 -8.00
C VAL A 110 0.40 -1.94 -7.94
N MET A 111 0.44 -3.28 -7.92
CA MET A 111 -0.74 -4.12 -7.78
C MET A 111 -1.48 -3.82 -6.47
N LEU A 112 -0.76 -3.77 -5.35
CA LEU A 112 -1.32 -3.49 -4.04
C LEU A 112 -2.05 -2.15 -4.02
N VAL A 113 -1.41 -1.08 -4.49
CA VAL A 113 -2.02 0.25 -4.52
C VAL A 113 -3.21 0.29 -5.48
N ALA A 114 -3.08 -0.32 -6.66
CA ALA A 114 -4.16 -0.36 -7.64
C ALA A 114 -5.39 -1.13 -7.13
N THR A 115 -5.21 -2.21 -6.35
CA THR A 115 -6.34 -2.93 -5.73
C THR A 115 -7.08 -2.11 -4.70
N ILE A 116 -6.36 -1.32 -3.89
CA ILE A 116 -6.98 -0.46 -2.87
C ILE A 116 -7.71 0.71 -3.53
N ALA A 117 -7.07 1.35 -4.52
CA ALA A 117 -7.69 2.40 -5.32
C ALA A 117 -8.93 1.91 -6.10
N ALA A 118 -8.90 0.69 -6.65
CA ALA A 118 -10.06 0.08 -7.30
C ALA A 118 -11.21 -0.18 -6.31
N CYS A 119 -10.90 -0.40 -5.03
CA CYS A 119 -11.89 -0.61 -3.98
C CYS A 119 -12.64 0.68 -3.60
N ASP A 120 -12.00 1.85 -3.72
CA ASP A 120 -12.60 3.16 -3.40
C ASP A 120 -13.15 3.89 -4.65
N GLU A 121 -12.85 3.38 -5.85
CA GLU A 121 -13.15 4.00 -7.16
C GLU A 121 -12.58 5.43 -7.34
N THR A 122 -11.76 5.91 -6.40
CA THR A 122 -11.14 7.24 -6.43
C THR A 122 -9.63 7.12 -6.34
N ILE A 123 -8.92 7.93 -7.13
CA ILE A 123 -7.48 8.12 -7.01
C ILE A 123 -7.21 9.62 -6.92
N SER A 124 -6.54 10.04 -5.85
CA SER A 124 -6.11 11.44 -5.71
C SER A 124 -4.85 11.73 -6.51
N ARG A 125 -4.57 13.03 -6.71
CA ARG A 125 -3.42 13.47 -7.52
C ARG A 125 -2.10 13.14 -6.83
N GLU A 126 -2.10 13.17 -5.50
CA GLU A 126 -0.98 12.90 -4.63
C GLU A 126 -0.56 11.43 -4.68
N GLU A 127 -1.53 10.50 -4.72
CA GLU A 127 -1.32 9.05 -4.87
C GLU A 127 -0.66 8.72 -6.22
N THR A 128 -1.12 9.39 -7.28
CA THR A 128 -0.55 9.27 -8.63
C THR A 128 0.92 9.71 -8.66
N ALA A 129 1.31 10.74 -7.90
CA ALA A 129 2.69 11.23 -7.86
C ALA A 129 3.63 10.26 -7.13
N PHE A 130 3.17 9.63 -6.05
CA PHE A 130 3.95 8.61 -5.35
C PHE A 130 4.16 7.36 -6.21
N LEU A 131 3.11 6.93 -6.93
CA LEU A 131 3.19 5.83 -7.88
C LEU A 131 4.17 6.10 -9.01
N ALA A 132 4.19 7.32 -9.54
CA ALA A 132 5.17 7.73 -10.55
C ALA A 132 6.62 7.59 -10.01
N LYS A 133 6.86 7.95 -8.74
CA LYS A 133 8.17 7.81 -8.10
C LYS A 133 8.61 6.36 -7.90
N ILE A 134 7.70 5.44 -7.56
CA ILE A 134 8.04 4.01 -7.43
C ILE A 134 8.35 3.40 -8.80
N LEU A 135 7.66 3.85 -9.85
CA LEU A 135 7.75 3.32 -11.21
C LEU A 135 8.95 3.84 -12.03
N GLU A 136 9.62 4.91 -11.59
CA GLU A 136 10.92 5.38 -12.11
C GLU A 136 12.09 4.47 -11.67
#